data_AF-A0A9Y2JZ50-F1
#
_entry.id   AF-A0A9Y2JZ50-F1
#
_cell.length_a   1.000
_cell.length_b   1.000
_cell.length_c   1.000
_cell.angle_alpha   90.00
_cell.angle_beta   90.00
_cell.angle_gamma   90.00
#
_symmetry.space_group_name_H-M   'P 1'
#
loop_
_entity.id
_entity.type
_entity.pdbx_description
1 polymer ?
#
loop_
_entity_poly.entity_id
_entity_poly.type
_entity_poly.pdbx_seq_one_letter_code
_entity_poly.pdbx_strand_id
1 'polypeptide(L)'
;MLFGDEHVRRYEETDGEVGHEWKEGVPTLVLTTKGRKTGQERKFALIYQEVDGNPVIVASKGGAPNHPGWYFNLVETPEVGVQVKADKFTARARTAEGEERAKLWEKLAAVWPDYNEYAKKTDREIPVVVLERV
;
A
#
# COMPACT_ATOMS: atom_id res chain seq x y z
N MET A 1 8.49 -8.72 14.12
CA MET A 1 7.89 -8.28 12.84
C MET A 1 6.47 -8.80 12.77
N LEU A 2 5.51 -7.91 12.50
CA LEU A 2 4.09 -8.25 12.38
C LEU A 2 3.75 -8.52 10.92
N PHE A 3 2.74 -9.36 10.69
CA PHE A 3 2.26 -9.69 9.34
C PHE A 3 0.75 -9.90 9.35
N GLY A 4 0.11 -9.67 8.20
CA GLY A 4 -1.30 -10.00 7.99
C GLY A 4 -2.24 -9.36 9.02
N ASP A 5 -3.24 -10.12 9.44
CA ASP A 5 -4.33 -9.63 10.31
C ASP A 5 -3.82 -9.15 11.68
N GLU A 6 -2.78 -9.79 12.23
CA GLU A 6 -2.19 -9.36 13.50
C GLU A 6 -1.46 -8.02 13.37
N HIS A 7 -0.82 -7.75 12.21
CA HIS A 7 -0.22 -6.43 11.95
C HIS A 7 -1.30 -5.35 11.94
N VAL A 8 -2.36 -5.57 11.18
CA VAL A 8 -3.49 -4.63 11.12
C VAL A 8 -4.08 -4.42 12.51
N ARG A 9 -4.39 -5.50 13.23
CA ARG A 9 -5.00 -5.42 14.56
C ARG A 9 -4.15 -4.58 15.52
N ARG A 10 -2.86 -4.87 15.65
CA ARG A 10 -1.97 -4.15 16.56
C ARG A 10 -1.80 -2.68 16.15
N TYR A 11 -1.74 -2.41 14.85
CA TYR A 11 -1.70 -1.05 14.32
C TYR A 11 -2.97 -0.28 14.72
N GLU A 12 -4.15 -0.85 14.51
CA GLU A 12 -5.43 -0.19 14.81
C GLU A 12 -5.65 0.01 16.32
N GLU A 13 -5.29 -0.98 17.15
CA GLU A 13 -5.42 -0.93 18.62
C GLU A 13 -4.54 0.16 19.26
N THR A 14 -3.47 0.58 18.59
CA THR A 14 -2.44 1.44 19.15
C THR A 14 -2.23 2.73 18.36
N ASP A 15 -3.13 3.02 17.41
CA ASP A 15 -3.01 4.16 16.50
C ASP A 15 -1.61 4.25 15.84
N GLY A 16 -1.08 3.09 15.46
CA GLY A 16 0.22 2.93 14.80
C GLY A 16 1.45 3.06 15.70
N GLU A 17 1.31 3.19 17.03
CA GLU A 17 2.45 3.06 17.95
C GLU A 17 3.14 1.69 17.75
N VAL A 18 2.34 0.64 17.54
CA VAL A 18 2.82 -0.68 17.16
C VAL A 18 2.49 -0.96 15.70
N GLY A 19 3.52 -1.24 14.90
CA GLY A 19 3.36 -1.71 13.53
C GLY A 19 3.53 -0.64 12.46
N HIS A 20 3.53 0.65 12.78
CA HIS A 20 3.85 1.68 11.79
C HIS A 20 5.28 1.54 11.26
N GLU A 21 6.26 1.46 12.15
CA GLU A 21 7.63 1.11 11.80
C GLU A 21 7.74 -0.42 11.76
N TRP A 22 8.07 -0.97 10.58
CA TRP A 22 8.06 -2.40 10.38
C TRP A 22 9.45 -3.05 10.50
N LYS A 23 10.24 -3.02 9.42
CA LYS A 23 11.61 -3.53 9.40
C LYS A 23 12.55 -2.35 9.21
N GLU A 24 13.53 -2.18 10.10
CA GLU A 24 14.57 -1.14 9.97
C GLU A 24 13.98 0.27 9.77
N GLY A 25 12.85 0.58 10.43
CA GLY A 25 12.19 1.89 10.33
C GLY A 25 11.34 2.10 9.07
N VAL A 26 11.16 1.08 8.22
CA VAL A 26 10.31 1.18 7.03
C VAL A 26 8.86 1.49 7.44
N PRO A 27 8.28 2.63 7.01
CA PRO A 27 6.96 3.04 7.42
C PRO A 27 5.88 2.25 6.69
N THR A 28 4.81 1.95 7.41
CA THR A 28 3.62 1.28 6.89
C THR A 28 2.35 2.05 7.26
N LEU A 29 1.30 1.82 6.48
CA LEU A 29 -0.06 2.30 6.73
C LEU A 29 -1.04 1.12 6.70
N VAL A 30 -2.25 1.33 7.20
CA VAL A 30 -3.36 0.39 7.00
C VAL A 30 -4.24 0.91 5.86
N LEU A 31 -4.41 0.08 4.82
CA LEU A 31 -5.33 0.28 3.72
C LEU A 31 -6.60 -0.54 3.96
N THR A 32 -7.76 0.10 3.89
CA THR A 32 -9.08 -0.54 3.92
C THR A 32 -9.72 -0.46 2.55
N THR A 33 -10.08 -1.62 1.98
CA THR A 33 -10.73 -1.73 0.66
C THR A 33 -12.03 -2.52 0.75
N LYS A 34 -12.95 -2.29 -0.20
CA LYS A 34 -14.14 -3.13 -0.39
C LYS A 34 -13.81 -4.32 -1.28
N GLY A 35 -14.01 -5.54 -0.78
CA GLY A 35 -13.76 -6.77 -1.54
C GLY A 35 -14.65 -6.85 -2.78
N ARG A 36 -14.09 -6.74 -3.99
CA ARG A 36 -14.88 -6.66 -5.24
C ARG A 36 -15.84 -7.82 -5.49
N LYS A 37 -15.55 -9.00 -4.92
CA LYS A 37 -16.39 -10.20 -5.04
C LYS A 37 -17.39 -10.36 -3.90
N THR A 38 -17.05 -9.89 -2.71
CA THR A 38 -17.79 -10.20 -1.47
C THR A 38 -18.50 -8.99 -0.87
N GLY A 39 -18.17 -7.78 -1.31
CA GLY A 39 -18.64 -6.53 -0.70
C GLY A 39 -18.11 -6.23 0.71
N GLN A 40 -17.40 -7.18 1.32
CA GLN A 40 -16.85 -7.05 2.68
C GLN A 40 -15.61 -6.18 2.71
N GLU A 41 -15.43 -5.43 3.79
CA GLU A 41 -14.20 -4.69 4.05
C GLU A 41 -13.01 -5.63 4.25
N ARG A 42 -11.85 -5.23 3.72
CA ARG A 42 -10.58 -5.94 3.81
C ARG A 42 -9.48 -4.95 4.12
N LYS A 43 -8.68 -5.26 5.14
CA LYS A 43 -7.63 -4.38 5.64
C LYS A 43 -6.24 -4.98 5.40
N PHE A 44 -5.27 -4.14 5.10
CA PHE A 44 -3.91 -4.56 4.75
C PHE A 44 -2.89 -3.57 5.31
N ALA A 45 -1.90 -4.05 6.06
CA ALA A 45 -0.72 -3.26 6.38
C ALA A 45 0.25 -3.26 5.19
N LEU A 46 0.61 -2.09 4.68
CA LEU A 46 1.43 -1.93 3.48
C LEU A 46 2.52 -0.89 3.72
N ILE A 47 3.72 -1.15 3.17
CA ILE A 47 4.78 -0.14 3.07
C ILE A 47 4.26 1.02 2.22
N TYR A 48 4.54 2.25 2.65
CA TYR A 48 4.22 3.44 1.89
C TYR A 48 5.35 4.46 1.96
N GLN A 49 5.24 5.49 1.13
CA GLN A 49 6.01 6.73 1.29
C GLN A 49 5.10 7.91 1.00
N GLU A 50 5.25 9.01 1.75
CA GLU A 50 4.57 10.25 1.41
C GLU A 50 5.32 10.97 0.28
N VAL A 51 4.59 11.31 -0.78
CA VAL A 51 5.10 12.08 -1.92
C VAL A 51 4.10 13.17 -2.25
N ASP A 52 4.56 14.42 -2.25
CA ASP A 52 3.73 15.60 -2.54
C ASP A 52 2.43 15.65 -1.71
N GLY A 53 2.52 15.27 -0.43
CA GLY A 53 1.40 15.25 0.52
C GLY A 53 0.47 14.05 0.41
N ASN A 54 0.76 13.07 -0.44
CA ASN A 54 -0.07 11.88 -0.62
C ASN A 54 0.69 10.60 -0.26
N PRO A 55 0.08 9.65 0.48
CA PRO A 55 0.66 8.32 0.63
C PRO A 55 0.69 7.57 -0.70
N VAL A 56 1.83 6.95 -0.99
CA VAL A 56 2.04 6.13 -2.19
C VAL A 56 2.41 4.71 -1.78
N ILE A 57 1.74 3.71 -2.34
CA ILE A 57 1.91 2.28 -2.03
C ILE A 57 2.24 1.47 -3.29
N VAL A 58 2.82 0.27 -3.10
CA VAL A 58 3.24 -0.60 -4.22
C VAL A 58 2.53 -1.95 -4.18
N ALA A 59 1.87 -2.31 -5.28
CA ALA A 59 1.18 -3.60 -5.46
C ALA A 59 2.15 -4.73 -5.88
N SER A 60 3.22 -4.91 -5.11
CA SER A 60 4.35 -5.79 -5.45
C SER A 60 4.05 -7.27 -5.27
N LYS A 61 3.38 -7.64 -4.16
CA LYS A 61 3.16 -9.04 -3.74
C LYS A 61 4.46 -9.88 -3.83
N GLY A 62 5.60 -9.30 -3.46
CA GLY A 62 6.90 -9.97 -3.50
C GLY A 62 7.38 -10.39 -4.90
N GLY A 63 6.84 -9.79 -5.97
CA GLY A 63 7.15 -10.19 -7.36
C GLY A 63 6.35 -11.40 -7.83
N ALA A 64 5.28 -11.79 -7.14
CA ALA A 64 4.39 -12.84 -7.62
C ALA A 64 3.79 -12.49 -8.99
N PRO A 65 3.51 -13.49 -9.86
CA PRO A 65 3.02 -13.26 -11.22
C PRO A 65 1.64 -12.61 -11.29
N ASN A 66 0.88 -12.62 -10.19
CA ASN A 66 -0.44 -12.00 -10.09
C ASN A 66 -0.43 -10.82 -9.12
N HIS A 67 -1.20 -9.78 -9.42
CA HIS A 67 -1.44 -8.66 -8.50
C HIS A 67 -2.04 -9.13 -7.16
N PRO A 68 -1.82 -8.38 -6.06
CA PRO A 68 -2.49 -8.65 -4.79
C PRO A 68 -4.00 -8.37 -4.89
N GLY A 69 -4.79 -9.08 -4.09
CA GLY A 69 -6.26 -8.96 -4.12
C GLY A 69 -6.77 -7.55 -3.85
N TRP A 70 -6.10 -6.81 -2.95
CA TRP A 70 -6.43 -5.42 -2.64
C TRP A 70 -6.27 -4.47 -3.81
N TYR A 71 -5.34 -4.75 -4.74
CA TYR A 71 -5.17 -3.93 -5.94
C TYR A 71 -6.40 -4.05 -6.85
N PHE A 72 -6.89 -5.27 -7.04
CA PHE A 72 -8.13 -5.46 -7.79
C PHE A 72 -9.36 -4.87 -7.09
N ASN A 73 -9.36 -4.82 -5.76
CA ASN A 73 -10.43 -4.15 -5.02
C ASN A 73 -10.45 -2.65 -5.29
N LEU A 74 -9.31 -1.96 -5.21
CA LEU A 74 -9.26 -0.51 -5.43
C LEU A 74 -9.46 -0.11 -6.90
N VAL A 75 -9.14 -0.98 -7.86
CA VAL A 75 -9.43 -0.73 -9.27
C VAL A 75 -10.94 -0.71 -9.52
N GLU A 76 -11.69 -1.57 -8.82
CA GLU A 76 -13.15 -1.63 -8.90
C GLU A 76 -13.81 -0.50 -8.08
N THR A 77 -13.31 -0.23 -6.88
CA THR A 77 -13.83 0.77 -5.95
C THR A 77 -12.68 1.62 -5.43
N PRO A 78 -12.37 2.75 -6.08
CA PRO A 78 -11.18 3.55 -5.76
C PRO A 78 -11.31 4.35 -4.46
N GLU A 79 -12.52 4.50 -3.91
CA GLU A 79 -12.70 5.08 -2.58
C GLU A 79 -12.28 4.06 -1.51
N VAL A 80 -11.23 4.41 -0.74
CA VAL A 80 -10.58 3.53 0.24
C VAL A 80 -10.42 4.25 1.56
N GLY A 81 -10.40 3.49 2.66
CA GLY A 81 -9.98 3.99 3.96
C GLY A 81 -8.47 3.88 4.11
N VAL A 82 -7.84 4.89 4.70
CA VAL A 82 -6.41 4.93 4.97
C VAL A 82 -6.18 5.31 6.43
N GLN A 83 -5.26 4.62 7.09
CA GLN A 83 -4.78 4.99 8.41
C GLN A 83 -3.26 5.14 8.44
N VAL A 84 -2.80 6.34 8.76
CA VAL A 84 -1.40 6.69 9.03
C VAL A 84 -1.29 7.12 10.48
N LYS A 85 -0.71 6.27 11.34
CA LYS A 85 -0.75 6.42 12.79
C LYS A 85 -2.17 6.72 13.30
N ALA A 86 -2.36 7.85 13.98
CA ALA A 86 -3.66 8.30 14.48
C ALA A 86 -4.53 8.98 13.41
N ASP A 87 -3.98 9.38 12.25
CA ASP A 87 -4.75 9.98 11.17
C ASP A 87 -5.49 8.90 10.37
N LYS A 88 -6.81 9.01 10.32
CA LYS A 88 -7.73 8.08 9.64
C LYS A 88 -8.57 8.91 8.66
N PHE A 89 -8.52 8.57 7.38
CA PHE A 89 -9.17 9.35 6.35
C PHE A 89 -9.62 8.50 5.16
N THR A 90 -10.56 9.06 4.39
CA THR A 90 -10.94 8.52 3.10
C THR A 90 -10.01 9.07 2.03
N ALA A 91 -9.59 8.21 1.11
CA ALA A 91 -8.79 8.59 -0.03
C ALA A 91 -9.38 8.01 -1.31
N ARG A 92 -9.09 8.66 -2.44
CA ARG A 92 -9.27 8.12 -3.77
C ARG A 92 -7.94 7.53 -4.24
N ALA A 93 -7.93 6.22 -4.49
CA ALA A 93 -6.80 5.50 -5.02
C ALA A 93 -6.74 5.64 -6.55
N ARG A 94 -5.55 5.93 -7.08
CA ARG A 94 -5.27 5.86 -8.52
C ARG A 94 -3.94 5.18 -8.81
N THR A 95 -3.89 4.41 -9.88
CA THR A 95 -2.63 3.85 -10.37
C THR A 95 -1.86 4.94 -11.10
N ALA A 96 -0.60 5.15 -10.72
CA ALA A 96 0.31 6.03 -11.44
C ALA A 96 0.80 5.34 -12.71
N GLU A 97 0.97 6.12 -13.78
CA GLU A 97 1.34 5.64 -15.11
C GLU A 97 2.57 6.37 -15.66
N GLY A 98 3.24 5.78 -16.65
CA GLY A 98 4.32 6.41 -17.40
C GLY A 98 5.43 7.02 -16.53
N GLU A 99 5.77 8.28 -16.80
CA GLU A 99 6.86 8.99 -16.11
C GLU A 99 6.57 9.24 -14.63
N GLU A 100 5.30 9.47 -14.26
CA GLU A 100 4.90 9.62 -12.86
C GLU A 100 5.21 8.33 -12.09
N ARG A 101 4.80 7.19 -12.65
CA ARG A 101 5.09 5.88 -12.06
C ARG A 101 6.58 5.68 -11.85
N ALA A 102 7.41 6.00 -12.85
CA ALA A 102 8.86 5.83 -12.78
C ALA A 102 9.47 6.67 -11.63
N LYS A 103 9.08 7.95 -11.51
CA LYS A 103 9.55 8.84 -10.44
C LYS A 103 9.12 8.36 -9.06
N LEU A 104 7.87 7.91 -8.92
CA LEU A 104 7.38 7.38 -7.66
C LEU A 104 8.09 6.06 -7.31
N TRP A 105 8.33 5.19 -8.29
CA TRP A 105 9.05 3.94 -8.08
C TRP A 105 10.43 4.16 -7.47
N GLU A 106 11.20 5.14 -7.96
CA GLU A 106 12.52 5.46 -7.40
C GLU A 106 12.43 5.84 -5.91
N LYS A 107 11.45 6.67 -5.54
CA LYS A 107 11.23 7.08 -4.14
C LYS A 107 10.86 5.88 -3.26
N LEU A 108 9.98 5.01 -3.74
CA LEU A 108 9.53 3.83 -2.99
C LEU A 108 10.63 2.76 -2.89
N ALA A 109 11.43 2.58 -3.94
CA ALA A 109 12.58 1.68 -3.93
C ALA A 109 13.73 2.21 -3.05
N ALA A 110 13.82 3.52 -2.81
CA ALA A 110 14.74 4.06 -1.80
C ALA A 110 14.31 3.65 -0.36
N VAL A 111 13.01 3.54 -0.11
CA VAL A 111 12.46 3.07 1.18
C VAL A 111 12.56 1.55 1.32
N TRP A 112 12.26 0.81 0.24
CA TRP A 112 12.34 -0.66 0.22
C TRP A 112 13.05 -1.14 -1.07
N PRO A 113 14.39 -1.27 -1.04
CA PRO A 113 15.21 -1.61 -2.23
C PRO A 113 14.84 -2.92 -2.91
N ASP A 114 14.33 -3.86 -2.13
CA ASP A 114 13.80 -5.15 -2.56
C ASP A 114 12.73 -5.06 -3.65
N TYR A 115 12.02 -3.91 -3.80
CA TYR A 115 11.10 -3.70 -4.91
C TYR A 115 11.78 -3.88 -6.28
N ASN A 116 13.02 -3.45 -6.44
CA ASN A 116 13.77 -3.62 -7.69
C ASN A 116 14.03 -5.10 -7.99
N GLU A 117 14.28 -5.91 -6.96
CA GLU A 117 14.41 -7.36 -7.11
C GLU A 117 13.06 -8.03 -7.40
N TYR A 118 11.96 -7.51 -6.85
CA TYR A 118 10.63 -8.03 -7.13
C TYR A 118 10.19 -7.75 -8.56
N ALA A 119 10.54 -6.58 -9.11
CA ALA A 119 10.25 -6.24 -10.51
C ALA A 119 10.96 -7.17 -11.50
N LYS A 120 12.16 -7.67 -11.17
CA LYS A 120 12.89 -8.65 -12.01
C LYS A 120 12.26 -10.05 -12.01
N LYS A 121 11.39 -10.37 -11.04
CA LYS A 121 10.80 -11.70 -10.86
C LYS A 121 9.46 -11.89 -11.60
N THR A 122 8.97 -10.88 -12.30
CA THR A 122 7.67 -10.94 -12.96
C THR A 122 7.62 -10.09 -14.23
N ASP A 123 6.83 -10.53 -15.22
CA ASP A 123 6.65 -9.82 -16.47
C ASP A 123 5.60 -8.70 -16.40
N ARG A 124 4.75 -8.70 -15.34
CA ARG A 124 3.76 -7.63 -15.17
C ARG A 124 4.43 -6.37 -14.67
N GLU A 125 3.96 -5.21 -15.12
CA GLU A 125 4.32 -3.97 -14.47
C GLU A 125 3.76 -3.96 -13.04
N ILE A 126 4.63 -3.76 -12.05
CA ILE A 126 4.19 -3.65 -10.66
C ILE A 126 3.52 -2.29 -10.47
N PRO A 127 2.22 -2.24 -10.10
CA PRO A 127 1.51 -0.98 -9.95
C PRO A 127 2.02 -0.18 -8.77
N VAL A 128 2.14 1.14 -8.99
CA VAL A 128 2.34 2.15 -7.95
C VAL A 128 1.02 2.90 -7.81
N VAL A 129 0.53 3.05 -6.59
CA VAL A 129 -0.80 3.61 -6.32
C VAL A 129 -0.65 4.83 -5.42
N VAL A 130 -1.21 5.95 -5.87
CA VAL A 130 -1.30 7.20 -5.11
C VAL A 130 -2.65 7.23 -4.38
N LEU A 131 -2.65 7.61 -3.11
CA LEU A 131 -3.84 7.73 -2.27
C LEU A 131 -4.11 9.22 -2.00
N GLU A 132 -5.06 9.80 -2.73
CA GLU A 132 -5.38 11.23 -2.64
C GLU A 132 -6.51 11.45 -1.64
N ARG A 133 -6.27 12.21 -0.56
CA ARG A 133 -7.29 12.47 0.47
C ARG A 133 -8.51 13.18 -0.12
N VAL A 134 -9.71 12.75 0.28
CA VAL A 134 -11.01 13.33 -0.13
C VAL A 134 -11.55 14.23 0.97
#